data_AF-A0A4Z1KR98-F1
#
_entry.id   AF-A0A4Z1KR98-F1
#
_cell.length_a   1.000
_cell.length_b   1.000
_cell.length_c   1.000
_cell.angle_alpha   90.00
_cell.angle_beta   90.00
_cell.angle_gamma   90.00
#
_symmetry.space_group_name_H-M   'P 1'
#
loop_
_entity.id
_entity.type
_entity.pdbx_description
1 polymer ?
#
loop_
_entity_poly.entity_id
_entity_poly.type
_entity_poly.pdbx_seq_one_letter_code
_entity_poly.pdbx_strand_id
1 'polypeptide(L)'
;MNDVCEVIDESVRESRRVLVHCGLGISRSGTVVLGYVMRERALDREEALAFVRQKRSRVQPNIGFWEQLGIWHDCHYDVFETVDGEILEKKVYREWKVKTEREMSSRVGTLTQS
;
A
#
# COMPACT_ATOMS: atom_id res chain seq x y z
N MET A 1 0.02 5.23 -3.39
CA MET A 1 -1.34 4.66 -3.22
C MET A 1 -2.39 5.75 -3.46
N ASN A 2 -2.11 7.02 -3.11
CA ASN A 2 -2.95 8.20 -3.38
C ASN A 2 -3.57 8.19 -4.78
N ASP A 3 -2.76 8.25 -5.84
CA ASP A 3 -3.22 8.32 -7.23
C ASP A 3 -4.17 7.17 -7.60
N VAL A 4 -3.86 5.95 -7.13
CA VAL A 4 -4.69 4.78 -7.40
C VAL A 4 -6.05 4.91 -6.73
N CYS A 5 -6.07 5.43 -5.50
CA CYS A 5 -7.32 5.62 -4.79
C CYS A 5 -8.15 6.76 -5.40
N GLU A 6 -7.51 7.84 -5.85
CA GLU A 6 -8.18 8.93 -6.58
C GLU A 6 -8.87 8.45 -7.85
N VAL A 7 -8.20 7.60 -8.65
CA VAL A 7 -8.78 7.00 -9.86
C VAL A 7 -9.99 6.12 -9.52
N ILE A 8 -9.92 5.34 -8.42
CA ILE A 8 -11.04 4.52 -7.99
C ILE A 8 -12.20 5.41 -7.51
N ASP A 9 -11.93 6.44 -6.72
CA ASP A 9 -12.94 7.36 -6.20
C ASP A 9 -13.67 8.10 -7.33
N GLU A 10 -12.94 8.59 -8.32
CA GLU A 10 -13.51 9.23 -9.49
C GLU A 10 -14.43 8.27 -10.24
N SER A 11 -13.98 7.04 -10.48
CA SER A 11 -14.79 6.02 -11.15
C SER A 11 -16.06 5.68 -10.35
N VAL A 12 -15.96 5.54 -9.02
CA VAL A 12 -17.10 5.27 -8.14
C VAL A 12 -18.10 6.44 -8.17
N ARG A 13 -17.61 7.69 -8.11
CA ARG A 13 -18.44 8.90 -8.18
C ARG A 13 -19.22 8.99 -9.50
N GLU A 14 -18.61 8.54 -10.60
CA GLU A 14 -19.23 8.46 -11.91
C GLU A 14 -20.14 7.22 -12.09
N SER A 15 -20.37 6.43 -11.04
CA SER A 15 -21.13 5.17 -11.10
C SER A 15 -20.55 4.14 -12.09
N ARG A 16 -19.23 4.19 -12.32
CA ARG A 16 -18.49 3.23 -13.15
C ARG A 16 -17.95 2.08 -12.29
N ARG A 17 -17.56 0.98 -12.95
CA ARG A 17 -16.94 -0.18 -12.31
C ARG A 17 -15.44 -0.20 -12.61
N VAL A 18 -14.62 -0.44 -11.59
CA VAL A 18 -13.17 -0.58 -11.71
C VAL A 18 -12.76 -2.04 -11.58
N LEU A 19 -11.95 -2.53 -12.51
CA LEU A 19 -11.31 -3.84 -12.42
C LEU A 19 -9.83 -3.67 -12.05
N VAL A 20 -9.46 -4.09 -10.85
CA VAL A 20 -8.06 -4.16 -10.40
C VAL A 20 -7.55 -5.59 -10.58
N HIS A 21 -6.57 -5.82 -11.46
CA HIS A 21 -6.04 -7.15 -11.73
C HIS A 21 -4.52 -7.21 -11.72
N CYS A 22 -3.99 -8.41 -11.53
CA CYS A 22 -2.59 -8.77 -11.75
C CYS A 22 -2.54 -10.19 -12.33
N GLY A 23 -1.36 -10.80 -12.49
CA GLY A 23 -1.26 -12.13 -13.11
C GLY A 23 -2.14 -13.22 -12.47
N LEU A 24 -2.12 -13.35 -11.14
CA LEU A 24 -2.87 -14.40 -10.41
C LEU A 24 -4.02 -13.85 -9.53
N GLY A 25 -4.12 -12.53 -9.39
CA GLY A 25 -5.09 -11.92 -8.48
C GLY A 25 -4.87 -12.27 -7.00
N ILE A 26 -3.62 -12.52 -6.59
CA ILE A 26 -3.25 -12.94 -5.22
C ILE A 26 -2.55 -11.81 -4.46
N SER A 27 -1.44 -11.30 -5.02
CA SER A 27 -0.53 -10.39 -4.34
C SER A 27 -0.74 -8.94 -4.79
N ARG A 28 -0.10 -8.48 -5.88
CA ARG A 28 -0.16 -7.08 -6.38
C ARG A 28 -1.55 -6.43 -6.39
N SER A 29 -2.51 -7.01 -7.12
CA SER A 29 -3.87 -6.45 -7.17
C SER A 29 -4.61 -6.57 -5.83
N GLY A 30 -4.33 -7.63 -5.06
CA GLY A 30 -4.86 -7.80 -3.71
C GLY A 30 -4.37 -6.69 -2.77
N THR A 31 -3.08 -6.33 -2.84
CA THR A 31 -2.47 -5.22 -2.10
C THR A 31 -3.11 -3.88 -2.46
N VAL A 32 -3.37 -3.63 -3.74
CA VAL A 32 -4.03 -2.38 -4.18
C VAL A 32 -5.45 -2.30 -3.60
N VAL A 33 -6.24 -3.38 -3.73
CA VAL A 33 -7.59 -3.44 -3.18
C VAL A 33 -7.58 -3.28 -1.66
N LEU A 34 -6.63 -3.91 -0.96
CA LEU A 34 -6.40 -3.73 0.48
C LEU A 34 -6.14 -2.27 0.83
N GLY A 35 -5.16 -1.63 0.19
CA GLY A 35 -4.80 -0.24 0.48
C GLY A 35 -5.96 0.73 0.28
N TYR A 36 -6.78 0.49 -0.75
CA TYR A 36 -8.01 1.25 -0.98
C TYR A 36 -9.05 1.03 0.12
N VAL A 37 -9.35 -0.23 0.46
CA VAL A 37 -10.30 -0.58 1.53
C VAL A 37 -9.87 -0.02 2.89
N MET A 38 -8.58 -0.10 3.20
CA MET A 38 -7.99 0.45 4.43
C MET A 38 -8.28 1.94 4.54
N ARG A 39 -7.99 2.72 3.49
CA ARG A 39 -8.25 4.17 3.47
C ARG A 39 -9.74 4.48 3.56
N GLU A 40 -10.54 3.83 2.74
CA GLU A 40 -11.98 4.11 2.62
C GLU A 40 -12.76 3.82 3.92
N ARG A 41 -12.28 2.84 4.70
CA ARG A 41 -12.96 2.38 5.92
C ARG A 41 -12.19 2.68 7.20
N ALA A 42 -11.06 3.38 7.10
CA ALA A 42 -10.12 3.61 8.20
C ALA A 42 -9.78 2.32 8.97
N LEU A 43 -9.41 1.27 8.24
CA LEU A 43 -9.02 -0.04 8.80
C LEU A 43 -7.51 -0.24 8.78
N ASP A 44 -7.00 -1.02 9.75
CA ASP A 44 -5.65 -1.54 9.65
C ASP A 44 -5.54 -2.64 8.57
N ARG A 45 -4.31 -3.11 8.31
CA ARG A 45 -4.05 -4.09 7.24
C ARG A 45 -4.63 -5.46 7.57
N GLU A 46 -4.70 -5.85 8.84
CA GLU A 46 -5.26 -7.12 9.32
C GLU A 46 -6.78 -7.14 9.16
N GLU A 47 -7.46 -6.08 9.59
CA GLU A 47 -8.91 -5.86 9.44
C GLU A 47 -9.32 -5.80 7.97
N ALA A 48 -8.58 -5.03 7.16
CA ALA A 48 -8.84 -4.95 5.72
C ALA A 48 -8.62 -6.30 5.03
N LEU A 49 -7.62 -7.09 5.45
CA LEU A 49 -7.40 -8.44 4.93
C LEU A 49 -8.54 -9.39 5.29
N ALA A 50 -9.05 -9.33 6.51
CA ALA A 50 -10.22 -10.09 6.90
C ALA A 50 -11.44 -9.72 6.03
N PHE A 51 -11.68 -8.42 5.83
CA PHE A 51 -12.77 -7.93 4.98
C PHE A 51 -12.65 -8.38 3.53
N VAL A 52 -11.48 -8.17 2.90
CA VAL A 52 -11.25 -8.52 1.49
C VAL A 52 -11.32 -10.03 1.27
N ARG A 53 -10.82 -10.84 2.21
CA ARG A 53 -10.85 -12.31 2.09
C ARG A 53 -12.26 -12.90 2.16
N GLN A 54 -13.23 -12.22 2.78
CA GLN A 54 -14.64 -12.62 2.69
C GLN A 54 -15.18 -12.59 1.26
N LYS A 55 -14.61 -11.73 0.39
CA LYS A 55 -14.97 -11.63 -1.04
C LYS A 55 -14.00 -12.38 -1.94
N ARG A 56 -12.73 -12.48 -1.55
CA ARG A 56 -11.67 -13.16 -2.31
C ARG A 56 -10.65 -13.83 -1.38
N SER A 57 -10.93 -15.07 -1.00
CA SER A 57 -10.15 -15.84 0.00
C SER A 57 -8.66 -16.00 -0.30
N ARG A 58 -8.24 -15.98 -1.58
CA ARG A 58 -6.84 -16.19 -1.99
C ARG A 58 -5.97 -14.93 -1.95
N VAL A 59 -6.49 -13.77 -1.53
CA VAL A 59 -5.65 -12.57 -1.40
C VAL A 59 -4.58 -12.79 -0.34
N GLN A 60 -3.33 -12.57 -0.73
CA GLN A 60 -2.16 -12.71 0.12
C GLN A 60 -1.04 -11.81 -0.42
N PRO A 61 -0.90 -10.59 0.12
CA PRO A 61 0.26 -9.75 -0.14
C PRO A 61 1.56 -10.51 0.19
N ASN A 62 2.64 -10.23 -0.54
CA ASN A 62 3.96 -10.68 -0.10
C ASN A 62 4.40 -9.85 1.12
N ILE A 63 5.48 -10.24 1.78
CA ILE A 63 5.95 -9.57 3.00
C ILE A 63 6.26 -8.08 2.80
N GLY A 64 6.90 -7.71 1.68
CA GLY A 64 7.21 -6.31 1.38
C GLY A 64 5.96 -5.46 1.16
N PHE A 65 4.95 -5.99 0.47
CA PHE A 65 3.65 -5.33 0.35
C PHE A 65 2.91 -5.25 1.68
N TRP A 66 3.03 -6.26 2.54
CA TRP A 66 2.43 -6.25 3.87
C TRP A 66 3.04 -5.17 4.77
N GLU A 67 4.35 -4.98 4.70
CA GLU A 67 5.07 -3.89 5.37
C GLU A 67 4.65 -2.52 4.82
N GLN A 68 4.58 -2.39 3.49
CA GLN A 68 4.09 -1.16 2.84
C GLN A 68 2.66 -0.79 3.26
N LEU A 69 1.76 -1.77 3.44
CA LEU A 69 0.42 -1.53 3.96
C LEU A 69 0.42 -1.06 5.42
N GLY A 70 1.38 -1.52 6.23
CA GLY A 70 1.57 -1.00 7.59
C GLY A 70 1.95 0.47 7.58
N ILE A 71 2.92 0.84 6.76
CA ILE A 71 3.33 2.25 6.61
C ILE A 71 2.21 3.11 6.02
N TRP A 72 1.41 2.56 5.10
CA TRP A 72 0.22 3.23 4.59
C TRP A 72 -0.76 3.59 5.71
N HIS A 73 -1.00 2.67 6.65
CA HIS A 73 -1.82 2.92 7.83
C HIS A 73 -1.17 3.95 8.77
N ASP A 74 0.12 3.83 9.08
CA ASP A 74 0.84 4.74 9.97
C ASP A 74 0.92 6.17 9.41
N CYS A 75 0.90 6.30 8.09
CA CYS A 75 0.77 7.56 7.38
C CYS A 75 -0.67 8.12 7.39
N HIS A 76 -1.63 7.47 8.03
CA HIS A 76 -3.06 7.80 7.95
C HIS A 76 -3.56 7.85 6.50
N TYR A 77 -3.09 6.92 5.69
CA TYR A 77 -3.47 6.76 4.30
C TYR A 77 -3.20 8.00 3.43
N ASP A 78 -2.17 8.76 3.78
CA ASP A 78 -1.53 9.73 2.92
C ASP A 78 -0.05 9.85 3.30
N VAL A 79 0.85 9.52 2.37
CA VAL A 79 2.30 9.58 2.63
C VAL A 79 2.85 11.00 2.61
N PHE A 80 2.05 11.99 2.22
CA PHE A 80 2.43 13.40 2.19
C PHE A 80 1.71 14.22 3.26
N GLU A 81 2.31 15.33 3.64
CA GLU A 81 1.72 16.33 4.53
C GLU A 81 2.08 17.74 4.06
N THR A 82 1.20 18.70 4.34
CA THR A 82 1.47 20.12 4.09
C THR A 82 2.10 20.74 5.33
N VAL A 83 3.31 21.27 5.21
CA VAL A 83 4.04 21.97 6.27
C VAL A 83 4.44 23.33 5.72
N ASP A 84 4.01 24.41 6.37
CA ASP A 84 4.32 25.79 5.96
C ASP A 84 4.01 26.11 4.48
N GLY A 85 3.00 25.45 3.91
CA GLY A 85 2.60 25.62 2.51
C GLY A 85 3.33 24.70 1.51
N GLU A 86 4.28 23.90 1.97
CA GLU A 86 5.01 22.92 1.15
C GLU A 86 4.46 21.50 1.35
N ILE A 87 4.39 20.72 0.27
CA ILE A 87 4.01 19.31 0.31
C ILE A 87 5.27 18.47 0.51
N LEU A 88 5.36 17.78 1.65
CA LEU A 88 6.52 16.98 2.03
C LEU A 88 6.13 15.53 2.31
N GLU A 89 7.05 14.60 2.08
CA GLU A 89 6.89 13.22 2.55
C GLU A 89 6.83 13.19 4.10
N LYS A 90 5.83 12.50 4.66
CA LYS A 90 5.69 12.34 6.10
C LYS A 90 6.94 11.75 6.71
N LYS A 91 7.32 12.22 7.90
CA LYS A 91 8.53 11.75 8.60
C LYS A 91 8.58 10.22 8.72
N VAL A 92 7.47 9.59 9.13
CA VAL A 92 7.36 8.13 9.26
C VAL A 92 7.66 7.40 7.94
N TYR A 93 7.15 7.91 6.83
CA TYR A 93 7.41 7.35 5.50
C TYR A 93 8.87 7.52 5.09
N ARG A 94 9.45 8.71 5.30
CA ARG A 94 10.86 8.98 4.99
C ARG A 94 11.81 8.06 5.76
N GLU A 95 11.60 7.91 7.06
CA GLU A 95 12.42 7.04 7.91
C GLU A 95 12.33 5.58 7.48
N TRP A 96 11.12 5.10 7.19
CA TRP A 96 10.91 3.74 6.68
C TRP A 96 11.59 3.52 5.32
N LYS A 97 11.48 4.48 4.40
CA LYS A 97 12.08 4.42 3.05
C LYS A 97 13.61 4.30 3.13
N VAL A 98 14.26 5.17 3.91
CA VAL A 98 15.72 5.13 4.13
C VAL A 98 16.16 3.81 4.75
N LYS A 99 15.43 3.31 5.75
CA LYS A 99 15.73 2.02 6.38
C LYS A 99 15.65 0.87 5.37
N THR A 100 14.56 0.82 4.60
CA THR A 100 14.29 -0.24 3.62
C THR A 100 15.34 -0.26 2.51
N GLU A 101 15.75 0.91 2.01
CA GLU A 101 16.81 1.05 1.00
C GLU A 101 18.17 0.52 1.51
N ARG A 102 18.53 0.83 2.76
CA ARG A 102 19.75 0.31 3.39
C ARG A 102 19.73 -1.21 3.54
N GLU A 103 18.61 -1.77 3.97
CA GLU A 103 18.42 -3.21 4.12
C GLU A 103 18.45 -3.96 2.77
N MET A 104 17.92 -3.36 1.70
CA MET A 104 18.05 -3.92 0.36
C MET A 104 19.50 -3.88 -0.13
N SER A 105 20.21 -2.78 0.10
CA SER A 105 21.61 -2.62 -0.33
C SER A 105 22.54 -3.62 0.35
N SER A 106 22.36 -3.89 1.65
CA SER A 106 23.14 -4.88 2.39
C SER A 106 22.89 -6.33 1.91
N ARG A 107 21.63 -6.65 1.55
CA ARG A 107 21.27 -7.97 1.03
C ARG A 107 21.86 -8.24 -0.34
N VAL A 108 21.93 -7.24 -1.22
CA VAL A 108 22.59 -7.36 -2.53
C VAL A 108 24.10 -7.55 -2.38
N GLY A 109 24.75 -6.79 -1.48
CA GLY A 109 26.20 -6.91 -1.24
C GLY A 109 26.67 -8.24 -0.64
N THR A 110 25.74 -9.02 -0.05
CA THR A 110 26.03 -10.37 0.49
C THR A 110 25.90 -11.45 -0.57
N LEU A 111 25.05 -11.25 -1.59
CA LEU A 111 24.80 -12.21 -2.67
C LEU A 111 25.86 -12.17 -3.79
N THR A 112 26.68 -11.13 -3.86
CA THR A 112 27.76 -10.98 -4.85
C THR A 112 29.11 -11.52 -4.37
N GLN A 113 29.18 -12.08 -3.15
CA GLN A 113 30.40 -12.66 -2.56
C GLN A 113 30.36 -14.19 -2.41
N SER A 114 29.46 -14.89 -3.10
CA SER A 114 29.34 -16.36 -3.10
C SER A 114 29.55 -16.98 -4.46
#